data_AF-A0A0B4EAX5-F1
#
_entry.id   AF-A0A0B4EAX5-F1
#
_cell.length_a   1.000
_cell.length_b   1.000
_cell.length_c   1.000
_cell.angle_alpha   90.00
_cell.angle_beta   90.00
_cell.angle_gamma   90.00
#
_symmetry.space_group_name_H-M   'P 1'
#
loop_
_entity.id
_entity.type
_entity.pdbx_description
1 polymer ?
#
loop_
_entity_poly.entity_id
_entity_poly.type
_entity_poly.pdbx_seq_one_letter_code
_entity_poly.pdbx_strand_id
1 'polypeptide(L)'
;MSLRRKLRKLSEPPPSMMLTDVVDFCYRMRGLDIDEIKRRSKNALDDYDKLAHYIGRLGATRSSVLAVIKGMMRIPALQQISCIRTVEAPGIKEVALDQWALSPYEVFRGICQDPVSQNPLQNAAALHSLVELDLPSGSADVRVRLSQRRTITTRVHSELQIADRFSRRFLEFVGDDKYIGCSKPACYFCFNWLSNHKHKYVPPAAHLKIIPGCRGPDNGVNESGVAILQDMYSKMCTRLGQDILDFLLHSVQGHSHARYQYQSTDGSSHA
;
A
#
# COMPACT_ATOMS: atom_id res chain seq x y z
N MET A 1 -3.20 -2.45 -36.87
CA MET A 1 -1.85 -1.85 -37.01
C MET A 1 -0.86 -2.67 -36.18
N SER A 2 0.29 -3.08 -36.72
CA SER A 2 1.27 -3.88 -35.96
C SER A 2 1.86 -3.09 -34.79
N LEU A 3 2.28 -3.78 -33.72
CA LEU A 3 2.90 -3.15 -32.55
C LEU A 3 4.10 -2.28 -32.95
N ARG A 4 4.97 -2.77 -33.84
CA ARG A 4 6.12 -2.02 -34.35
C ARG A 4 5.73 -0.66 -34.95
N ARG A 5 4.65 -0.62 -35.74
CA ARG A 5 4.15 0.63 -36.33
C ARG A 5 3.52 1.55 -35.27
N LYS A 6 2.94 0.98 -34.20
CA LYS A 6 2.40 1.76 -33.06
C LYS A 6 3.53 2.43 -32.28
N LEU A 7 4.58 1.69 -31.95
CA LEU A 7 5.74 2.22 -31.24
C LEU A 7 6.45 3.30 -32.07
N ARG A 8 6.62 3.09 -33.39
CA ARG A 8 7.20 4.12 -34.28
C ARG A 8 6.39 5.41 -34.28
N LYS A 9 5.05 5.33 -34.24
CA LYS A 9 4.19 6.53 -34.18
C LYS A 9 4.36 7.30 -32.86
N LEU A 10 4.72 6.62 -31.77
CA LEU A 10 5.02 7.27 -30.49
C LEU A 10 6.44 7.87 -30.45
N SER A 11 7.43 7.22 -31.08
CA SER A 11 8.80 7.76 -31.16
C SER A 11 8.91 8.91 -32.14
N GLU A 12 8.16 8.85 -33.24
CA GLU A 12 8.13 9.84 -34.32
C GLU A 12 6.67 10.28 -34.54
N PRO A 13 6.09 11.05 -33.60
CA PRO A 13 4.73 11.53 -33.74
C PRO A 13 4.64 12.48 -34.95
N PRO A 14 3.62 12.35 -35.81
CA PRO A 14 3.44 13.29 -36.91
C PRO A 14 3.20 14.70 -36.36
N PRO A 15 3.60 15.77 -37.08
CA PRO A 15 3.47 17.15 -36.60
C PRO A 15 2.03 17.56 -36.23
N SER A 16 1.03 16.88 -36.79
CA SER A 16 -0.39 17.12 -36.50
C SER A 16 -0.91 16.40 -35.25
N MET A 17 -0.10 15.56 -34.59
CA MET A 17 -0.53 14.78 -33.44
C MET A 17 -0.62 15.66 -32.20
N MET A 18 -1.84 15.84 -31.68
CA MET A 18 -2.07 16.59 -30.46
C MET A 18 -1.85 15.71 -29.22
N LEU A 19 -1.70 16.36 -28.05
CA LEU A 19 -1.58 15.65 -26.78
C LEU A 19 -2.77 14.70 -26.52
N THR A 20 -3.97 15.12 -26.90
CA THR A 20 -5.18 14.29 -26.83
C THR A 20 -5.07 13.03 -27.67
N ASP A 21 -4.48 13.12 -28.86
CA ASP A 21 -4.25 11.96 -29.73
C ASP A 21 -3.25 10.99 -29.11
N VAL A 22 -2.21 11.49 -28.43
CA VAL A 22 -1.23 10.68 -27.71
C VAL A 22 -1.90 9.93 -26.56
N VAL A 23 -2.71 10.62 -25.74
CA VAL A 23 -3.45 10.00 -24.63
C VAL A 23 -4.41 8.92 -25.15
N ASP A 24 -5.14 9.20 -26.22
CA ASP A 24 -6.07 8.25 -26.86
C ASP A 24 -5.36 7.04 -27.47
N PHE A 25 -4.17 7.26 -28.00
CA PHE A 25 -3.33 6.21 -28.52
C PHE A 25 -2.80 5.32 -27.39
N CYS A 26 -2.28 5.91 -26.31
CA CYS A 26 -1.83 5.17 -25.13
C CYS A 26 -2.97 4.44 -24.42
N TYR A 27 -4.17 5.02 -24.35
CA TYR A 27 -5.37 4.36 -23.78
C TYR A 27 -5.70 3.06 -24.53
N ARG A 28 -5.72 3.10 -25.87
CA ARG A 28 -5.95 1.90 -26.69
C ARG A 28 -4.83 0.87 -26.53
N MET A 29 -3.58 1.34 -26.52
CA MET A 29 -2.42 0.45 -26.33
C MET A 29 -2.40 -0.20 -24.94
N ARG A 30 -2.86 0.50 -23.90
CA ARG A 30 -2.98 -0.06 -22.55
C ARG A 30 -3.88 -1.30 -22.53
N GLY A 31 -4.97 -1.31 -23.31
CA GLY A 31 -5.90 -2.45 -23.34
C GLY A 31 -5.50 -3.59 -24.27
N LEU A 32 -4.66 -3.34 -25.27
CA LEU A 32 -4.40 -4.30 -26.36
C LEU A 32 -2.95 -4.76 -26.46
N ASP A 33 -1.99 -3.93 -26.04
CA ASP A 33 -0.58 -4.10 -26.41
C ASP A 33 0.37 -4.10 -25.20
N ILE A 34 -0.06 -3.63 -24.02
CA ILE A 34 0.85 -3.40 -22.88
C ILE A 34 1.55 -4.66 -22.40
N ASP A 35 0.85 -5.81 -22.39
CA ASP A 35 1.42 -7.07 -21.93
C ASP A 35 2.43 -7.65 -22.93
N GLU A 36 2.20 -7.45 -24.23
CA GLU A 36 3.17 -7.78 -25.28
C GLU A 36 4.43 -6.90 -25.17
N ILE A 37 4.30 -5.62 -24.84
CA ILE A 37 5.45 -4.73 -24.61
C ILE A 37 6.23 -5.19 -23.37
N LYS A 38 5.53 -5.50 -22.26
CA LYS A 38 6.16 -6.03 -21.04
C LYS A 38 6.89 -7.35 -21.28
N ARG A 39 6.32 -8.26 -22.08
CA ARG A 39 6.98 -9.54 -22.44
C ARG A 39 8.30 -9.37 -23.20
N ARG A 40 8.54 -8.21 -23.81
CA ARG A 40 9.82 -7.89 -24.49
C ARG A 40 10.86 -7.34 -23.53
N SER A 41 10.46 -6.96 -22.33
CA SER A 41 11.38 -6.55 -21.28
C SER A 41 12.16 -7.77 -20.79
N LYS A 42 13.48 -7.63 -20.72
CA LYS A 42 14.40 -8.64 -20.17
C LYS A 42 14.71 -8.37 -18.71
N ASN A 43 14.70 -7.09 -18.30
CA ASN A 43 15.03 -6.65 -16.95
C ASN A 43 14.12 -5.50 -16.52
N ALA A 44 13.83 -5.40 -15.22
CA ALA A 44 13.19 -4.23 -14.66
C ALA A 44 13.98 -2.96 -15.02
N LEU A 45 13.30 -1.89 -15.43
CA LEU A 45 13.86 -0.60 -15.86
C LEU A 45 14.53 -0.57 -17.23
N ASP A 46 14.41 -1.62 -18.05
CA ASP A 46 14.78 -1.50 -19.46
C ASP A 46 13.80 -0.63 -20.26
N ASP A 47 14.15 -0.32 -21.51
CA ASP A 47 13.35 0.61 -22.32
C ASP A 47 11.93 0.09 -22.59
N TYR A 48 11.74 -1.23 -22.67
CA TYR A 48 10.42 -1.83 -22.84
C TYR A 48 9.58 -1.72 -21.57
N ASP A 49 10.17 -1.95 -20.40
CA ASP A 49 9.51 -1.76 -19.10
C ASP A 49 9.11 -0.29 -18.88
N LYS A 50 10.04 0.64 -19.13
CA LYS A 50 9.77 2.09 -19.06
C LYS A 50 8.67 2.50 -20.03
N LEU A 51 8.71 2.00 -21.26
CA LEU A 51 7.71 2.33 -22.27
C LEU A 51 6.33 1.79 -21.90
N ALA A 52 6.25 0.53 -21.45
CA ALA A 52 5.02 -0.06 -20.93
C ALA A 52 4.49 0.75 -19.73
N HIS A 53 5.36 1.18 -18.83
CA HIS A 53 5.02 2.03 -17.69
C HIS A 53 4.40 3.36 -18.15
N TYR A 54 5.04 4.09 -19.06
CA TYR A 54 4.53 5.38 -19.54
C TYR A 54 3.22 5.25 -20.32
N ILE A 55 3.11 4.27 -21.22
CA ILE A 55 1.86 3.98 -21.94
C ILE A 55 0.74 3.65 -20.95
N GLY A 56 1.05 2.82 -19.94
CA GLY A 56 0.12 2.47 -18.88
C GLY A 56 -0.37 3.70 -18.11
N ARG A 57 0.52 4.63 -17.75
CA ARG A 57 0.19 5.86 -17.02
C ARG A 57 -0.63 6.84 -17.86
N LEU A 58 -0.23 7.11 -19.09
CA LEU A 58 -0.98 8.02 -19.97
C LEU A 58 -2.36 7.47 -20.31
N GLY A 59 -2.46 6.17 -20.60
CA GLY A 59 -3.74 5.52 -20.82
C GLY A 59 -4.64 5.51 -19.57
N ALA A 60 -4.05 5.38 -18.37
CA ALA A 60 -4.80 5.39 -17.12
C ALA A 60 -5.52 6.73 -16.88
N THR A 61 -4.99 7.86 -17.38
CA THR A 61 -5.65 9.17 -17.27
C THR A 61 -7.06 9.14 -17.85
N ARG A 62 -7.21 8.70 -19.12
CA ARG A 62 -8.54 8.59 -19.76
C ARG A 62 -9.43 7.58 -19.04
N SER A 63 -8.88 6.43 -18.64
CA SER A 63 -9.63 5.43 -17.88
C SER A 63 -10.20 5.98 -16.58
N SER A 64 -9.42 6.80 -15.86
CA SER A 64 -9.80 7.39 -14.57
C SER A 64 -10.89 8.46 -14.76
N VAL A 65 -10.75 9.33 -15.76
CA VAL A 65 -11.78 10.32 -16.11
C VAL A 65 -13.09 9.64 -16.47
N LEU A 66 -13.05 8.60 -17.32
CA LEU A 66 -14.25 7.83 -17.67
C LEU A 66 -14.88 7.15 -16.45
N ALA A 67 -14.08 6.66 -15.49
CA ALA A 67 -14.60 6.09 -14.26
C ALA A 67 -15.33 7.13 -13.41
N VAL A 68 -14.77 8.35 -13.27
CA VAL A 68 -15.42 9.46 -12.57
C VAL A 68 -16.74 9.85 -13.25
N ILE A 69 -16.73 10.04 -14.57
CA ILE A 69 -17.96 10.37 -15.33
C ILE A 69 -19.02 9.29 -15.15
N LYS A 70 -18.66 8.00 -15.32
CA LYS A 70 -19.58 6.88 -15.08
C LYS A 70 -20.09 6.85 -13.64
N GLY A 71 -19.25 7.16 -12.67
CA GLY A 71 -19.63 7.31 -11.26
C GLY A 71 -20.65 8.43 -11.07
N MET A 72 -20.39 9.62 -11.63
CA MET A 72 -21.30 10.78 -11.58
C MET A 72 -22.65 10.52 -12.25
N MET A 73 -22.70 9.67 -13.29
CA MET A 73 -23.96 9.26 -13.91
C MET A 73 -24.76 8.30 -13.02
N ARG A 74 -24.10 7.52 -12.16
CA ARG A 74 -24.74 6.52 -11.29
C ARG A 74 -25.07 7.06 -9.89
N ILE A 75 -24.25 7.98 -9.38
CA ILE A 75 -24.35 8.56 -8.05
C ILE A 75 -24.55 10.08 -8.22
N PRO A 76 -25.80 10.57 -8.23
CA PRO A 76 -26.10 11.98 -8.48
C PRO A 76 -25.39 12.94 -7.53
N ALA A 77 -25.12 12.52 -6.29
CA ALA A 77 -24.37 13.34 -5.33
C ALA A 77 -22.95 13.70 -5.81
N LEU A 78 -22.31 12.88 -6.64
CA LEU A 78 -21.01 13.20 -7.24
C LEU A 78 -21.10 14.34 -8.27
N GLN A 79 -22.29 14.66 -8.80
CA GLN A 79 -22.50 15.83 -9.66
C GLN A 79 -22.41 17.15 -8.86
N GLN A 80 -22.51 17.08 -7.54
CA GLN A 80 -22.41 18.23 -6.64
C GLN A 80 -20.96 18.60 -6.31
N ILE A 81 -19.97 17.87 -6.84
CA ILE A 81 -18.55 18.20 -6.67
C ILE A 81 -18.28 19.56 -7.33
N SER A 82 -18.16 20.60 -6.50
CA SER A 82 -17.94 21.97 -6.94
C SER A 82 -16.48 22.41 -6.87
N CYS A 83 -15.66 21.73 -6.07
CA CYS A 83 -14.25 22.05 -5.91
C CYS A 83 -13.41 20.81 -5.57
N ILE A 84 -12.14 20.86 -5.95
CA ILE A 84 -11.11 19.91 -5.52
C ILE A 84 -10.22 20.63 -4.52
N ARG A 85 -9.97 19.99 -3.36
CA ARG A 85 -9.08 20.52 -2.33
C ARG A 85 -7.84 19.65 -2.23
N THR A 86 -6.68 20.29 -2.23
CA THR A 86 -5.42 19.62 -1.94
C THR A 86 -5.25 19.48 -0.42
N VAL A 87 -4.68 18.35 0.00
CA VAL A 87 -4.24 18.12 1.37
C VAL A 87 -2.73 18.06 1.35
N GLU A 88 -2.10 18.98 2.09
CA GLU A 88 -0.64 18.99 2.24
C GLU A 88 -0.17 17.72 2.94
N ALA A 89 0.81 17.06 2.32
CA ALA A 89 1.37 15.84 2.86
C ALA A 89 2.21 16.15 4.12
N PRO A 90 2.06 15.37 5.21
CA PRO A 90 2.96 15.47 6.35
C PRO A 90 4.43 15.31 5.96
N GLY A 91 5.31 16.02 6.66
CA GLY A 91 6.74 15.95 6.44
C GLY A 91 7.28 14.52 6.55
N ILE A 92 8.22 14.19 5.66
CA ILE A 92 9.00 12.96 5.73
C ILE A 92 9.88 13.04 6.98
N LYS A 93 9.94 11.97 7.77
CA LYS A 93 10.77 11.91 8.98
C LYS A 93 11.72 10.74 8.91
N GLU A 94 13.00 10.98 9.14
CA GLU A 94 13.95 9.91 9.40
C GLU A 94 13.94 9.57 10.89
N VAL A 95 13.76 8.29 11.21
CA VAL A 95 13.64 7.79 12.58
C VAL A 95 14.77 6.81 12.82
N ALA A 96 15.55 7.04 13.88
CA ALA A 96 16.51 6.05 14.38
C ALA A 96 15.75 4.92 15.07
N LEU A 97 16.13 3.68 14.76
CA LEU A 97 15.55 2.51 15.39
C LEU A 97 16.31 2.17 16.66
N ASP A 98 15.58 1.87 17.73
CA ASP A 98 16.17 1.45 18.99
C ASP A 98 16.92 0.12 18.84
N GLN A 99 17.92 -0.10 19.70
CA GLN A 99 18.77 -1.29 19.68
C GLN A 99 17.96 -2.60 19.75
N TRP A 100 16.87 -2.62 20.52
CA TRP A 100 16.01 -3.81 20.66
C TRP A 100 15.28 -4.14 19.36
N ALA A 101 14.89 -3.13 18.57
CA ALA A 101 14.21 -3.32 17.29
C ALA A 101 15.13 -3.88 16.19
N LEU A 102 16.45 -3.89 16.44
CA LEU A 102 17.47 -4.44 15.55
C LEU A 102 17.71 -5.94 15.79
N SER A 103 17.09 -6.53 16.81
CA SER A 103 17.20 -7.96 17.13
C SER A 103 15.87 -8.67 16.88
N PRO A 104 15.79 -9.66 15.98
CA PRO A 104 14.56 -10.42 15.77
C PRO A 104 14.07 -11.11 17.04
N TYR A 105 14.98 -11.52 17.94
CA TYR A 105 14.65 -12.17 19.20
C TYR A 105 14.07 -11.22 20.24
N GLU A 106 14.54 -9.97 20.31
CA GLU A 106 13.98 -8.98 21.22
C GLU A 106 12.63 -8.48 20.71
N VAL A 107 12.47 -8.31 19.39
CA VAL A 107 11.16 -8.04 18.77
C VAL A 107 10.19 -9.18 19.07
N PHE A 108 10.61 -10.44 18.88
CA PHE A 108 9.79 -11.61 19.20
C PHE A 108 9.42 -11.67 20.69
N ARG A 109 10.37 -11.39 21.59
CA ARG A 109 10.11 -11.31 23.03
C ARG A 109 9.02 -10.27 23.33
N GLY A 110 9.09 -9.09 22.70
CA GLY A 110 8.07 -8.05 22.84
C GLY A 110 6.68 -8.52 22.37
N ILE A 111 6.60 -9.25 21.26
CA ILE A 111 5.35 -9.84 20.76
C ILE A 111 4.76 -10.82 21.77
N CYS A 112 5.59 -11.71 22.34
CA CYS A 112 5.15 -12.72 23.31
C CYS A 112 4.72 -12.14 24.66
N GLN A 113 5.10 -10.90 24.97
CA GLN A 113 4.67 -10.20 26.18
C GLN A 113 3.28 -9.56 26.04
N ASP A 114 2.77 -9.41 24.80
CA ASP A 114 1.42 -8.92 24.56
C ASP A 114 0.40 -9.92 25.16
N PRO A 115 -0.51 -9.50 26.05
CA PRO A 115 -1.52 -10.37 26.67
C PRO A 115 -2.36 -11.17 25.68
N VAL A 116 -2.60 -10.63 24.47
CA VAL A 116 -3.37 -11.32 23.42
C VAL A 116 -2.61 -12.49 22.81
N SER A 117 -1.27 -12.43 22.86
CA SER A 117 -0.35 -13.40 22.26
C SER A 117 0.18 -14.44 23.27
N GLN A 118 -0.36 -14.48 24.49
CA GLN A 118 0.15 -15.36 25.55
C GLN A 118 -0.32 -16.82 25.37
N ASN A 119 0.40 -17.57 24.55
CA ASN A 119 0.32 -19.02 24.49
C ASN A 119 1.72 -19.64 24.57
N PRO A 120 2.16 -20.13 25.75
CA PRO A 120 3.53 -20.61 25.94
C PRO A 120 3.97 -21.70 24.96
N LEU A 121 3.07 -22.62 24.60
CA LEU A 121 3.37 -23.71 23.67
C LEU A 121 3.55 -23.20 22.24
N GLN A 122 2.67 -22.32 21.77
CA GLN A 122 2.80 -21.70 20.45
C GLN A 122 4.03 -20.79 20.40
N ASN A 123 4.33 -20.05 21.46
CA ASN A 123 5.49 -19.18 21.53
C ASN A 123 6.81 -19.98 21.45
N ALA A 124 6.87 -21.16 22.09
CA ALA A 124 8.03 -22.04 21.97
C ALA A 124 8.21 -22.57 20.53
N ALA A 125 7.13 -23.00 19.88
CA ALA A 125 7.17 -23.46 18.49
C ALA A 125 7.53 -22.34 17.49
N ALA A 126 6.98 -21.14 17.68
CA ALA A 126 7.30 -19.97 16.87
C ALA A 126 8.76 -19.53 17.05
N LEU A 127 9.29 -19.59 18.29
CA LEU A 127 10.70 -19.31 18.56
C LEU A 127 11.62 -20.31 17.85
N HIS A 128 11.31 -21.60 17.90
CA HIS A 128 12.06 -22.61 17.16
C HIS A 128 12.10 -22.28 15.65
N SER A 129 10.96 -21.91 15.08
CA SER A 129 10.85 -21.52 13.67
C SER A 129 11.67 -20.28 13.34
N LEU A 130 11.71 -19.30 14.25
CA LEU A 130 12.54 -18.11 14.09
C LEU A 130 14.03 -18.46 14.09
N VAL A 131 14.46 -19.37 14.99
CA VAL A 131 15.85 -19.84 15.04
C VAL A 131 16.23 -20.52 13.73
N GLU A 132 15.38 -21.42 13.22
CA GLU A 132 15.59 -22.10 11.93
C GLU A 132 15.73 -21.12 10.76
N LEU A 133 14.91 -20.07 10.73
CA LEU A 133 15.02 -19.00 9.72
C LEU A 133 16.33 -18.21 9.82
N ASP A 134 16.89 -18.08 11.03
CA ASP A 134 18.09 -17.31 11.33
C ASP A 134 19.39 -18.13 11.27
N LEU A 135 19.30 -19.44 11.01
CA LEU A 135 20.46 -20.31 10.78
C LEU A 135 21.19 -19.92 9.48
N PRO A 136 22.52 -20.08 9.38
CA PRO A 136 23.29 -19.77 8.17
C PRO A 136 22.86 -20.56 6.92
N SER A 137 22.24 -21.73 7.13
CA SER A 137 21.68 -22.57 6.07
C SER A 137 20.26 -22.18 5.68
N GLY A 138 19.63 -21.26 6.42
CA GLY A 138 18.32 -20.70 6.15
C GLY A 138 18.34 -19.68 5.00
N SER A 139 17.21 -19.53 4.31
CA SER A 139 17.08 -18.69 3.11
C SER A 139 17.10 -17.16 3.37
N ALA A 140 17.07 -16.74 4.62
CA ALA A 140 16.92 -15.34 4.99
C ALA A 140 17.64 -15.08 6.31
N ASP A 141 18.91 -14.68 6.28
CA ASP A 141 19.65 -14.21 7.47
C ASP A 141 18.92 -13.01 8.12
N VAL A 142 17.93 -13.29 8.96
CA VAL A 142 16.95 -12.32 9.46
C VAL A 142 17.66 -11.34 10.38
N ARG A 143 18.53 -11.84 11.26
CA ARG A 143 19.32 -11.01 12.18
C ARG A 143 20.23 -10.04 11.44
N VAL A 144 20.98 -10.46 10.42
CA VAL A 144 21.82 -9.52 9.65
C VAL A 144 20.96 -8.49 8.94
N ARG A 145 19.85 -8.90 8.32
CA ARG A 145 18.96 -7.98 7.60
C ARG A 145 18.27 -6.96 8.51
N LEU A 146 17.91 -7.33 9.74
CA LEU A 146 17.34 -6.40 10.72
C LEU A 146 18.42 -5.48 11.29
N SER A 147 19.57 -6.01 11.70
CA SER A 147 20.64 -5.22 12.34
C SER A 147 21.25 -4.14 11.44
N GLN A 148 21.18 -4.30 10.12
CA GLN A 148 21.62 -3.29 9.15
C GLN A 148 20.67 -2.08 9.04
N ARG A 149 19.43 -2.18 9.54
CA ARG A 149 18.41 -1.11 9.43
C ARG A 149 18.43 -0.19 10.64
N ARG A 150 19.48 0.63 10.78
CA ARG A 150 19.60 1.56 11.91
C ARG A 150 18.64 2.75 11.84
N THR A 151 18.25 3.15 10.63
CA THR A 151 17.29 4.24 10.43
C THR A 151 16.19 3.79 9.47
N ILE A 152 15.05 4.45 9.57
CA ILE A 152 13.94 4.27 8.64
C ILE A 152 13.33 5.61 8.25
N THR A 153 13.17 5.81 6.93
CA THR A 153 12.45 6.97 6.41
C THR A 153 10.95 6.70 6.47
N THR A 154 10.25 7.52 7.25
CA THR A 154 8.81 7.36 7.51
C THR A 154 7.96 8.39 6.77
N ARG A 155 6.75 7.97 6.37
CA ARG A 155 5.77 8.76 5.59
C ARG A 155 4.34 8.42 6.01
N VAL A 156 3.43 9.39 5.91
CA VAL A 156 1.98 9.13 5.99
C VAL A 156 1.46 8.89 4.58
N HIS A 157 0.76 7.79 4.36
CA HIS A 157 0.13 7.50 3.07
C HIS A 157 -1.16 8.30 2.88
N SER A 158 -1.57 8.48 1.63
CA SER A 158 -2.77 9.24 1.23
C SER A 158 -4.03 8.82 1.98
N GLU A 159 -4.23 7.52 2.15
CA GLU A 159 -5.37 6.91 2.86
C GLU A 159 -5.53 7.52 4.26
N LEU A 160 -4.41 7.58 4.99
CA LEU A 160 -4.37 8.07 6.36
C LEU A 160 -4.41 9.59 6.43
N GLN A 161 -3.87 10.29 5.43
CA GLN A 161 -3.97 11.75 5.35
C GLN A 161 -5.44 12.21 5.20
N ILE A 162 -6.21 11.54 4.34
CA ILE A 162 -7.62 11.85 4.15
C ILE A 162 -8.43 11.48 5.40
N ALA A 163 -8.22 10.30 5.98
CA ALA A 163 -8.88 9.89 7.21
C ALA A 163 -8.61 10.87 8.37
N ASP A 164 -7.36 11.29 8.54
CA ASP A 164 -6.98 12.26 9.56
C ASP A 164 -7.66 13.61 9.33
N ARG A 165 -7.67 14.08 8.08
CA ARG A 165 -8.32 15.34 7.71
C ARG A 165 -9.81 15.35 8.03
N PHE A 166 -10.52 14.28 7.69
CA PHE A 166 -11.96 14.17 7.93
C PHE A 166 -12.29 14.02 9.41
N SER A 167 -11.54 13.16 10.11
CA SER A 167 -11.75 12.94 11.56
C SER A 167 -11.50 14.18 12.42
N ARG A 168 -10.66 15.12 11.98
CA ARG A 168 -10.31 16.34 12.76
C ARG A 168 -11.06 17.60 12.36
N ARG A 169 -11.66 17.69 11.17
CA ARG A 169 -12.15 18.97 10.62
C ARG A 169 -13.65 19.05 10.36
N PHE A 170 -14.46 18.26 11.05
CA PHE A 170 -15.92 18.24 10.89
C PHE A 170 -16.34 18.14 9.40
N LEU A 171 -15.60 17.34 8.63
CA LEU A 171 -15.96 17.03 7.26
C LEU A 171 -16.85 15.80 7.26
N GLU A 172 -17.91 15.85 6.47
CA GLU A 172 -18.88 14.76 6.36
C GLU A 172 -18.66 13.99 5.06
N PHE A 173 -18.92 12.69 5.13
CA PHE A 173 -18.93 11.83 3.96
C PHE A 173 -20.30 11.89 3.29
N VAL A 174 -20.31 11.81 1.97
CA VAL A 174 -21.55 11.78 1.19
C VAL A 174 -22.35 10.54 1.58
N GLY A 175 -23.57 10.74 2.06
CA GLY A 175 -24.45 9.63 2.49
C GLY A 175 -23.92 8.81 3.67
N ASP A 176 -23.04 9.39 4.51
CA ASP A 176 -22.30 8.69 5.58
C ASP A 176 -21.44 7.50 5.08
N ASP A 177 -21.18 7.43 3.77
CA ASP A 177 -20.30 6.43 3.16
C ASP A 177 -18.83 6.85 3.37
N LYS A 178 -18.22 6.32 4.44
CA LYS A 178 -16.83 6.58 4.83
C LYS A 178 -15.80 5.87 3.94
N TYR A 179 -16.09 5.80 2.65
CA TYR A 179 -15.19 5.30 1.63
C TYR A 179 -14.07 6.30 1.33
N ILE A 180 -12.83 5.80 1.31
CA ILE A 180 -11.64 6.56 0.90
C ILE A 180 -11.03 5.88 -0.32
N GLY A 181 -11.13 6.54 -1.47
CA GLY A 181 -10.51 6.10 -2.72
C GLY A 181 -9.11 6.67 -2.90
N CYS A 182 -8.13 5.81 -3.14
CA CYS A 182 -6.75 6.18 -3.47
C CYS A 182 -6.33 5.61 -4.84
N SER A 183 -5.27 6.17 -5.43
CA SER A 183 -4.74 5.69 -6.72
C SER A 183 -4.11 4.29 -6.66
N LYS A 184 -3.75 3.85 -5.45
CA LYS A 184 -3.30 2.49 -5.10
C LYS A 184 -4.21 1.91 -4.02
N PRO A 185 -4.46 0.58 -4.03
CA PRO A 185 -5.18 -0.04 -2.95
C PRO A 185 -4.29 -0.03 -1.71
N ALA A 186 -4.92 -0.12 -0.55
CA ALA A 186 -4.25 0.08 0.72
C ALA A 186 -3.09 -0.89 0.95
N CYS A 187 -1.99 -0.37 1.48
CA CYS A 187 -0.94 -1.21 2.06
C CYS A 187 -1.42 -1.90 3.34
N TYR A 188 -0.67 -2.90 3.82
CA TYR A 188 -1.01 -3.61 5.05
C TYR A 188 -1.28 -2.66 6.22
N PHE A 189 -0.43 -1.65 6.40
CA PHE A 189 -0.57 -0.67 7.48
C PHE A 189 -1.84 0.17 7.32
N CYS A 190 -2.11 0.70 6.12
CA CYS A 190 -3.28 1.55 5.88
C CYS A 190 -4.59 0.77 6.00
N PHE A 191 -4.63 -0.46 5.50
CA PHE A 191 -5.79 -1.33 5.60
C PHE A 191 -6.15 -1.58 7.06
N ASN A 192 -5.21 -2.12 7.85
CA ASN A 192 -5.45 -2.41 9.26
C ASN A 192 -5.75 -1.14 10.06
N TRP A 193 -5.07 -0.03 9.77
CA TRP A 193 -5.33 1.24 10.45
C TRP A 193 -6.76 1.73 10.22
N LEU A 194 -7.22 1.76 8.97
CA LEU A 194 -8.57 2.21 8.65
C LEU A 194 -9.65 1.27 9.20
N SER A 195 -9.43 -0.05 9.09
CA SER A 195 -10.35 -1.07 9.60
C SER A 195 -10.51 -1.04 11.13
N ASN A 196 -9.45 -0.67 11.86
CA ASN A 196 -9.48 -0.55 13.33
C ASN A 196 -9.78 0.86 13.82
N HIS A 197 -9.96 1.83 12.92
CA HIS A 197 -10.19 3.21 13.30
C HIS A 197 -11.55 3.39 13.99
N LYS A 198 -11.60 4.18 15.07
CA LYS A 198 -12.83 4.47 15.83
C LYS A 198 -14.01 5.02 15.01
N HIS A 199 -13.76 5.59 13.83
CA HIS A 199 -14.80 6.16 12.99
C HIS A 199 -15.40 5.15 12.00
N LYS A 200 -14.93 3.89 12.03
CA LYS A 200 -15.43 2.78 11.22
C LYS A 200 -15.49 3.13 9.74
N TYR A 201 -14.32 3.40 9.15
CA TYR A 201 -14.23 3.61 7.71
C TYR A 201 -14.64 2.36 6.94
N VAL A 202 -15.12 2.54 5.71
CA VAL A 202 -15.33 1.41 4.81
C VAL A 202 -13.98 0.75 4.53
N PRO A 203 -13.84 -0.57 4.71
CA PRO A 203 -12.58 -1.26 4.45
C PRO A 203 -12.10 -1.01 3.02
N PRO A 204 -10.90 -0.44 2.81
CA PRO A 204 -10.43 -0.15 1.47
C PRO A 204 -10.06 -1.45 0.75
N ALA A 205 -10.16 -1.45 -0.58
CA ALA A 205 -9.45 -2.45 -1.38
C ALA A 205 -7.96 -2.42 -1.00
N ALA A 206 -7.32 -3.58 -0.87
CA ALA A 206 -5.96 -3.68 -0.33
C ALA A 206 -5.07 -4.58 -1.17
N HIS A 207 -3.79 -4.20 -1.28
CA HIS A 207 -2.76 -5.10 -1.79
C HIS A 207 -1.94 -5.78 -0.71
N LEU A 208 -2.12 -5.35 0.55
CA LEU A 208 -1.49 -5.94 1.74
C LEU A 208 0.05 -6.05 1.71
N LYS A 209 0.72 -5.46 0.71
CA LYS A 209 2.17 -5.24 0.75
C LYS A 209 2.55 -4.48 2.01
N ILE A 210 3.52 -5.02 2.73
CA ILE A 210 4.17 -4.38 3.87
C ILE A 210 5.11 -3.30 3.32
N ILE A 211 4.86 -2.05 3.69
CA ILE A 211 5.69 -0.90 3.34
C ILE A 211 6.37 -0.42 4.63
N PRO A 212 7.63 -0.78 4.86
CA PRO A 212 8.38 -0.27 6.00
C PRO A 212 8.40 1.27 5.97
N GLY A 213 8.18 1.90 7.13
CA GLY A 213 8.15 3.35 7.25
C GLY A 213 6.80 4.00 6.95
N CYS A 214 5.74 3.23 6.68
CA CYS A 214 4.39 3.79 6.79
C CYS A 214 4.10 4.08 8.28
N ARG A 215 3.74 5.32 8.60
CA ARG A 215 3.40 5.74 9.97
C ARG A 215 2.02 6.39 10.02
N GLY A 216 1.45 6.42 11.23
CA GLY A 216 0.18 7.06 11.50
C GLY A 216 0.24 8.60 11.36
N PRO A 217 -0.92 9.27 11.31
CA PRO A 217 -1.02 10.72 11.26
C PRO A 217 -0.53 11.36 12.57
N ASP A 218 0.45 12.26 12.50
CA ASP A 218 1.16 12.79 13.68
C ASP A 218 1.29 14.32 13.68
N ASN A 219 0.68 15.02 12.72
CA ASN A 219 0.76 16.47 12.62
C ASN A 219 -0.25 17.15 13.56
N GLY A 220 0.19 18.12 14.37
CA GLY A 220 -0.71 19.00 15.15
C GLY A 220 -1.64 18.24 16.10
N VAL A 221 -1.11 17.21 16.76
CA VAL A 221 -1.84 16.35 17.68
C VAL A 221 -1.89 17.01 19.06
N ASN A 222 -3.08 17.16 19.64
CA ASN A 222 -3.25 17.58 21.03
C ASN A 222 -3.18 16.37 21.99
N GLU A 223 -3.25 16.58 23.31
CA GLU A 223 -3.17 15.50 24.30
C GLU A 223 -4.17 14.36 24.04
N SER A 224 -5.44 14.70 23.77
CA SER A 224 -6.47 13.69 23.44
C SER A 224 -6.13 12.90 22.17
N GLY A 225 -5.52 13.56 21.18
CA GLY A 225 -5.05 12.93 19.96
C GLY A 225 -3.86 12.01 20.18
N VAL A 226 -2.97 12.32 21.14
CA VAL A 226 -1.82 11.47 21.48
C VAL A 226 -2.32 10.14 22.05
N ALA A 227 -3.30 10.18 22.96
CA ALA A 227 -3.91 8.97 23.52
C ALA A 227 -4.57 8.11 22.42
N ILE A 228 -5.28 8.74 21.47
CA ILE A 228 -5.87 8.03 20.32
C ILE A 228 -4.79 7.38 19.45
N LEU A 229 -3.68 8.08 19.18
CA LEU A 229 -2.59 7.51 18.39
C LEU A 229 -1.93 6.35 19.10
N GLN A 230 -1.70 6.44 20.42
CA GLN A 230 -1.16 5.35 21.22
C GLN A 230 -2.05 4.10 21.15
N ASP A 231 -3.37 4.27 21.29
CA ASP A 231 -4.36 3.19 21.13
C ASP A 231 -4.30 2.58 19.72
N MET A 232 -4.26 3.41 18.68
CA MET A 232 -4.14 2.93 17.29
C MET A 232 -2.84 2.16 17.07
N TYR A 233 -1.70 2.66 17.56
CA TYR A 233 -0.42 1.96 17.44
C TYR A 233 -0.41 0.66 18.23
N SER A 234 -1.00 0.61 19.42
CA SER A 234 -1.15 -0.62 20.19
C SER A 234 -1.91 -1.69 19.40
N LYS A 235 -3.08 -1.35 18.84
CA LYS A 235 -3.85 -2.25 17.97
C LYS A 235 -3.06 -2.75 16.77
N MET A 236 -2.30 -1.85 16.15
CA MET A 236 -1.45 -2.20 15.00
C MET A 236 -0.31 -3.14 15.40
N CYS A 237 0.33 -2.90 16.54
CA CYS A 237 1.39 -3.77 17.06
C CYS A 237 0.85 -5.16 17.43
N THR A 238 -0.29 -5.24 18.11
CA THR A 238 -0.94 -6.52 18.43
C THR A 238 -1.29 -7.30 17.16
N ARG A 239 -1.90 -6.64 16.15
CA ARG A 239 -2.24 -7.30 14.89
C ARG A 239 -1.00 -7.80 14.14
N LEU A 240 0.04 -6.97 14.04
CA LEU A 240 1.28 -7.34 13.38
C LEU A 240 2.00 -8.47 14.12
N GLY A 241 1.99 -8.43 15.45
CA GLY A 241 2.55 -9.48 16.31
C GLY A 241 1.87 -10.83 16.07
N GLN A 242 0.53 -10.85 16.03
CA GLN A 242 -0.24 -12.05 15.70
C GLN A 242 0.10 -12.58 14.30
N ASP A 243 0.13 -11.71 13.29
CA ASP A 243 0.46 -12.13 11.91
C ASP A 243 1.89 -12.68 11.79
N ILE A 244 2.84 -12.18 12.60
CA ILE A 244 4.21 -12.73 12.69
C ILE A 244 4.21 -14.11 13.37
N LEU A 245 3.46 -14.27 14.48
CA LEU A 245 3.33 -15.56 15.15
C LEU A 245 2.71 -16.60 14.23
N ASP A 246 1.60 -16.25 13.56
CA ASP A 246 0.94 -17.11 12.60
C ASP A 246 1.91 -17.50 11.48
N PHE A 247 2.66 -16.53 10.92
CA PHE A 247 3.68 -16.84 9.91
C PHE A 247 4.72 -17.85 10.43
N LEU A 248 5.27 -17.64 11.63
CA LEU A 248 6.29 -18.52 12.20
C LEU A 248 5.73 -19.93 12.43
N LEU A 249 4.52 -20.05 12.97
CA LEU A 249 3.87 -21.34 13.22
C LEU A 249 3.58 -22.14 11.94
N HIS A 250 3.23 -21.46 10.84
CA HIS A 250 2.88 -22.12 9.58
C HIS A 250 4.07 -22.29 8.62
N SER A 251 5.15 -21.54 8.81
CA SER A 251 6.37 -21.63 8.00
C SER A 251 7.06 -23.00 8.06
N VAL A 252 6.86 -23.75 9.15
CA VAL A 252 7.38 -25.13 9.33
C VAL A 252 6.66 -26.14 8.45
N GLN A 253 5.46 -25.84 7.94
CA GLN A 253 4.64 -26.78 7.14
C GLN A 253 4.87 -26.69 5.63
N GLY A 254 5.92 -26.01 5.16
CA GLY A 254 6.32 -26.02 3.74
C GLY A 254 5.36 -25.33 2.76
N HIS A 255 4.38 -24.57 3.24
CA HIS A 255 3.44 -23.86 2.39
C HIS A 255 4.01 -22.49 2.00
N SER A 256 4.40 -22.37 0.73
CA SER A 256 4.73 -21.10 0.09
C SER A 256 3.48 -20.23 0.05
N HIS A 257 3.36 -19.27 0.97
CA HIS A 257 2.36 -18.22 0.84
C HIS A 257 2.65 -17.43 -0.44
N ALA A 258 1.82 -17.64 -1.46
CA ALA A 258 1.86 -16.90 -2.70
C ALA A 258 1.85 -15.39 -2.40
N ARG A 259 2.87 -14.67 -2.89
CA ARG A 259 2.88 -13.21 -2.87
C ARG A 259 1.80 -12.72 -3.82
N TYR A 260 0.58 -12.56 -3.32
CA TYR A 260 -0.46 -11.87 -4.08
C TYR A 260 -0.09 -10.39 -4.16
N GLN A 261 0.43 -9.98 -5.32
CA GLN A 261 0.54 -8.57 -5.68
C GLN A 261 -0.80 -8.13 -6.24
N TYR A 262 -1.67 -7.55 -5.40
CA TYR A 262 -2.88 -6.91 -5.93
C TYR A 262 -2.54 -5.53 -6.52
N GLN A 263 -3.08 -5.22 -7.69
CA GLN A 263 -3.08 -3.86 -8.25
C GLN A 263 -4.37 -3.13 -7.85
N SER A 264 -4.38 -1.79 -7.92
CA SER A 264 -5.55 -0.94 -7.57
C SER A 264 -6.81 -1.25 -8.35
N THR A 265 -6.65 -1.85 -9.53
CA THR A 265 -7.75 -2.24 -10.41
C THR A 265 -8.26 -3.64 -10.16
N ASP A 266 -7.53 -4.43 -9.37
CA ASP A 266 -7.75 -5.86 -9.20
C ASP A 266 -8.12 -6.21 -7.75
N GLY A 267 -7.98 -5.24 -6.83
CA GLY A 267 -8.51 -5.37 -5.48
C GLY A 267 -10.02 -5.23 -5.51
N SER A 268 -10.74 -6.32 -5.26
CA SER A 268 -12.17 -6.24 -4.95
C SER A 268 -12.34 -5.36 -3.72
N SER A 269 -12.94 -4.18 -3.87
CA SER A 269 -13.51 -3.48 -2.72
C SER A 269 -14.74 -4.26 -2.29
N HIS A 270 -14.82 -4.62 -1.00
CA HIS A 270 -16.07 -5.06 -0.38
C HIS A 270 -16.95 -3.84 -0.07
N ALA A 271 -17.19 -3.01 -1.08
CA ALA A 271 -18.20 -1.96 -1.05
C ALA A 271 -19.50 -2.55 -1.62
#